data_AF-A0A8J2PKJ5-F1
#
_entry.id   AF-A0A8J2PKJ5-F1
#
_cell.length_a   1.000
_cell.length_b   1.000
_cell.length_c   1.000
_cell.angle_alpha   90.00
_cell.angle_beta   90.00
_cell.angle_gamma   90.00
#
_symmetry.space_group_name_H-M   'P 1'
#
loop_
_entity.id
_entity.type
_entity.pdbx_description
1 polymer ?
#
loop_
_entity_poly.entity_id
_entity_poly.type
_entity_poly.pdbx_seq_one_letter_code
_entity_poly.pdbx_strand_id
1 'polypeptide(L)'
;IRWGIVDPIVNAELSKRLRLEPGTQIWDIWTNVPIPIYMKFTFFNVTNPEEVIRGAKPIVEEIGPYVYEEKRRKIVLNVNDETVKYRPKTYYYFRHDMSYGTEDDNITMLNVPYVGIARIAWQVSKQPFVLEMLDDMLSDKGEQLFHTHSVRDFLFDGVSIENFMALLSFPGADAYDIKIPKRLQDGDFGFLDDKNGTADEVWVV
;
A
#
# COMPACT_ATOMS: atom_id res chain seq x y z
N ILE A 1 -3.11 -25.08 52.00
CA ILE A 1 -3.02 -23.63 51.69
C ILE A 1 -2.18 -23.45 50.42
N ARG A 2 -2.63 -23.93 49.25
CA ARG A 2 -1.72 -24.08 48.08
C ARG A 2 -2.26 -23.68 46.71
N TRP A 3 -3.42 -23.04 46.61
CA TRP A 3 -3.96 -22.60 45.31
C TRP A 3 -4.52 -21.17 45.32
N GLY A 4 -5.20 -20.73 46.38
CA GLY A 4 -5.85 -19.40 46.40
C GLY A 4 -4.94 -18.14 46.53
N ILE A 5 -3.65 -18.28 46.86
CA ILE A 5 -2.71 -17.14 47.01
C ILE A 5 -1.72 -17.06 45.84
N VAL A 6 -1.53 -18.15 45.10
CA VAL A 6 -0.63 -18.20 43.96
C VAL A 6 -1.19 -17.37 42.81
N ASP A 7 -2.48 -17.50 42.51
CA ASP A 7 -3.10 -16.76 41.40
C ASP A 7 -3.08 -15.23 41.61
N PRO A 8 -3.40 -14.66 42.79
CA PRO A 8 -3.29 -13.22 43.00
C PRO A 8 -1.84 -12.69 42.93
N ILE A 9 -0.86 -13.45 43.45
CA ILE A 9 0.55 -13.02 43.42
C ILE A 9 1.11 -13.11 42.00
N VAL A 10 0.80 -14.20 41.29
CA VAL A 10 1.20 -14.39 39.89
C VAL A 10 0.52 -13.35 39.01
N ASN A 11 -0.77 -13.07 39.20
CA ASN A 11 -1.48 -12.03 38.47
C ASN A 11 -0.94 -10.63 38.81
N ALA A 12 -0.61 -10.32 40.05
CA ALA A 12 -0.04 -9.03 40.42
C ALA A 12 1.38 -8.83 39.83
N GLU A 13 2.19 -9.88 39.81
CA GLU A 13 3.52 -9.86 39.20
C GLU A 13 3.44 -9.79 37.66
N LEU A 14 2.50 -10.52 37.05
CA LEU A 14 2.19 -10.43 35.62
C LEU A 14 1.69 -9.04 35.26
N SER A 15 0.72 -8.49 36.00
CA SER A 15 0.20 -7.14 35.75
C SER A 15 1.28 -6.08 35.88
N LYS A 16 2.21 -6.21 36.84
CA LYS A 16 3.37 -5.29 36.94
C LYS A 16 4.30 -5.41 35.74
N ARG A 17 4.59 -6.64 35.29
CA ARG A 17 5.49 -6.86 34.15
C ARG A 17 4.87 -6.49 32.81
N LEU A 18 3.54 -6.65 32.67
CA LEU A 18 2.75 -6.38 31.47
C LEU A 18 2.38 -4.90 31.26
N ARG A 19 2.72 -4.03 32.22
CA ARG A 19 2.50 -2.59 32.08
C ARG A 19 3.43 -1.99 31.04
N LEU A 20 2.86 -1.13 30.20
CA LEU A 20 3.60 -0.40 29.18
C LEU A 20 4.26 0.84 29.80
N GLU A 21 5.37 0.63 30.51
CA GLU A 21 6.08 1.68 31.22
C GLU A 21 7.51 1.89 30.66
N PRO A 22 7.95 3.15 30.45
CA PRO A 22 9.30 3.44 29.97
C PRO A 22 10.40 2.76 30.81
N GLY A 23 11.38 2.15 30.14
CA GLY A 23 12.49 1.45 30.78
C GLY A 23 12.22 -0.02 31.14
N THR A 24 11.01 -0.53 30.87
CA THR A 24 10.70 -1.97 30.96
C THR A 24 11.05 -2.70 29.67
N GLN A 25 11.29 -4.02 29.76
CA GLN A 25 11.52 -4.85 28.56
C GLN A 25 10.33 -4.83 27.59
N ILE A 26 9.10 -4.76 28.11
CA ILE A 26 7.90 -4.73 27.28
C ILE A 26 7.79 -3.40 26.53
N TRP A 27 8.19 -2.29 27.15
CA TRP A 27 8.28 -1.02 26.46
C TRP A 27 9.23 -1.08 25.28
N ASP A 28 10.40 -1.68 25.44
CA ASP A 28 11.38 -1.80 24.36
C ASP A 28 10.85 -2.66 23.21
N ILE A 29 10.25 -3.81 23.52
CA ILE A 29 9.63 -4.72 22.53
C ILE A 29 8.45 -4.03 21.81
N TRP A 30 7.62 -3.31 22.56
CA TRP A 30 6.47 -2.60 22.01
C TRP A 30 6.89 -1.42 21.13
N THR A 31 7.95 -0.70 21.52
CA THR A 31 8.48 0.44 20.77
C THR A 31 9.22 0.00 19.52
N ASN A 32 9.95 -1.12 19.60
CA ASN A 32 10.73 -1.70 18.52
C ASN A 32 10.61 -3.24 18.54
N VAL A 33 9.85 -3.78 17.59
CA VAL A 33 9.59 -5.23 17.53
C VAL A 33 10.89 -5.95 17.16
N PRO A 34 11.43 -6.84 18.02
CA PRO A 34 12.73 -7.46 17.81
C PRO A 34 12.69 -8.65 16.81
N ILE A 35 11.49 -9.07 16.42
CA ILE A 35 11.28 -10.20 15.51
C ILE A 35 11.19 -9.66 14.08
N PRO A 36 11.96 -10.21 13.11
CA PRO A 36 11.84 -9.80 11.73
C PRO A 36 10.47 -10.20 11.17
N ILE A 37 9.77 -9.25 10.56
CA ILE A 37 8.52 -9.47 9.86
C ILE A 37 8.83 -9.44 8.37
N TYR A 38 8.37 -10.44 7.62
CA TYR A 38 8.61 -10.51 6.18
C TYR A 38 7.29 -10.35 5.41
N MET A 39 7.26 -9.40 4.51
CA MET A 39 6.19 -9.21 3.52
C MET A 39 6.63 -9.84 2.21
N LYS A 40 5.77 -10.65 1.61
CA LYS A 40 6.04 -11.33 0.33
C LYS A 40 5.03 -10.84 -0.70
N PHE A 41 5.52 -10.29 -1.79
CA PHE A 41 4.71 -9.86 -2.92
C PHE A 41 4.88 -10.83 -4.07
N THR A 42 3.77 -11.24 -4.64
CA THR A 42 3.75 -12.09 -5.84
C THR A 42 2.81 -11.42 -6.84
N PHE A 43 3.28 -11.32 -8.08
CA PHE A 43 2.56 -10.65 -9.15
C PHE A 43 2.04 -11.67 -10.16
N PHE A 44 0.92 -11.34 -10.81
CA PHE A 44 0.42 -12.08 -11.96
C PHE A 44 0.76 -11.31 -13.23
N ASN A 45 1.88 -11.66 -13.84
CA ASN A 45 2.37 -11.06 -15.08
C ASN A 45 1.50 -11.52 -16.26
N VAL A 46 0.95 -10.59 -17.02
CA VAL A 46 0.11 -10.89 -18.19
C VAL A 46 1.00 -11.09 -19.42
N THR A 47 0.95 -12.27 -20.02
CA THR A 47 1.82 -12.62 -21.16
C THR A 47 1.19 -12.35 -22.53
N ASN A 48 -0.12 -12.10 -22.59
CA ASN A 48 -0.85 -11.81 -23.84
C ASN A 48 -1.72 -10.52 -23.80
N PRO A 49 -1.19 -9.37 -23.36
CA PRO A 49 -1.99 -8.14 -23.15
C PRO A 49 -2.74 -7.70 -24.42
N GLU A 50 -2.10 -7.74 -25.58
CA GLU A 50 -2.69 -7.38 -26.88
C GLU A 50 -3.88 -8.26 -27.28
N GLU A 51 -3.83 -9.55 -26.95
CA GLU A 51 -4.94 -10.47 -27.23
C GLU A 51 -6.10 -10.20 -26.29
N VAL A 52 -5.81 -9.89 -25.01
CA VAL A 52 -6.82 -9.55 -24.01
C VAL A 52 -7.58 -8.29 -24.41
N ILE A 53 -6.89 -7.27 -24.92
CA ILE A 53 -7.53 -6.05 -25.45
C ILE A 53 -8.50 -6.40 -26.59
N ARG A 54 -8.17 -7.40 -27.43
CA ARG A 54 -9.04 -7.91 -28.50
C ARG A 54 -10.15 -8.87 -28.01
N GLY A 55 -10.30 -9.06 -26.70
CA GLY A 55 -11.32 -9.90 -26.09
C GLY A 55 -10.92 -11.35 -25.84
N ALA A 56 -9.64 -11.71 -26.00
CA ALA A 56 -9.15 -13.03 -25.61
C ALA A 56 -9.08 -13.17 -24.07
N LYS A 57 -8.97 -14.41 -23.61
CA LYS A 57 -8.79 -14.70 -22.18
C LYS A 57 -7.35 -14.34 -21.75
N PRO A 58 -7.16 -13.65 -20.60
CA PRO A 58 -5.83 -13.39 -20.06
C PRO A 58 -5.08 -14.69 -19.71
N ILE A 59 -3.82 -14.75 -20.13
CA ILE A 59 -2.83 -15.73 -19.73
C ILE A 59 -1.89 -15.01 -18.78
N VAL A 60 -1.74 -15.57 -17.58
CA VAL A 60 -0.92 -14.98 -16.51
C VAL A 60 0.13 -15.97 -16.03
N GLU A 61 1.28 -15.43 -15.66
CA GLU A 61 2.38 -16.14 -15.01
C GLU A 61 2.63 -15.54 -13.63
N GLU A 62 2.75 -16.39 -12.63
CA GLU A 62 3.04 -15.97 -11.25
C GLU A 62 4.55 -15.66 -11.13
N ILE A 63 4.88 -14.41 -10.80
CA ILE A 63 6.27 -13.95 -10.62
C ILE A 63 6.47 -13.48 -9.18
N GLY A 64 7.38 -14.15 -8.48
CA GLY A 64 7.70 -13.86 -7.09
C GLY A 64 8.16 -15.10 -6.31
N PRO A 65 8.32 -14.98 -4.98
CA PRO A 65 8.01 -13.78 -4.19
C PRO A 65 9.13 -12.72 -4.26
N TYR A 66 8.76 -11.45 -4.21
CA TYR A 66 9.62 -10.32 -3.87
C TYR A 66 9.44 -10.04 -2.38
N VAL A 67 10.50 -10.19 -1.61
CA VAL A 67 10.45 -10.21 -0.15
C VAL A 67 11.02 -8.92 0.43
N TYR A 68 10.27 -8.31 1.33
CA TYR A 68 10.68 -7.15 2.10
C TYR A 68 10.67 -7.47 3.59
N GLU A 69 11.76 -7.14 4.28
CA GLU A 69 11.79 -7.12 5.74
C GLU A 69 11.14 -5.83 6.23
N GLU A 70 10.06 -5.98 6.98
CA GLU A 70 9.32 -4.90 7.59
C GLU A 70 9.88 -4.61 8.99
N LYS A 71 10.34 -3.38 9.22
CA LYS A 71 10.73 -2.89 10.55
C LYS A 71 9.73 -1.86 11.04
N ARG A 72 9.09 -2.17 12.17
CA ARG A 72 8.13 -1.29 12.85
C ARG A 72 8.78 -0.59 14.03
N ARG A 73 8.66 0.72 14.06
CA ARG A 73 9.11 1.56 15.17
C ARG A 73 7.99 2.49 15.61
N LYS A 74 7.74 2.61 16.91
CA LYS A 74 6.82 3.60 17.46
C LYS A 74 7.62 4.79 17.96
N ILE A 75 7.33 5.98 17.44
CA ILE A 75 7.87 7.23 17.97
C ILE A 75 6.94 7.69 19.08
N VAL A 76 7.40 7.65 20.31
CA VAL A 76 6.62 8.09 21.47
C VAL A 76 6.58 9.61 21.50
N LEU A 77 5.38 10.16 21.60
CA LEU A 77 5.12 11.60 21.62
C LEU A 77 4.86 12.11 23.03
N ASN A 78 4.11 11.33 23.83
CA ASN A 78 3.77 11.66 25.20
C ASN A 78 3.43 10.39 25.98
N VAL A 79 3.77 10.38 27.27
CA VAL A 79 3.42 9.32 28.22
C VAL A 79 2.76 9.99 29.42
N ASN A 80 1.62 9.45 29.85
CA ASN A 80 0.98 9.79 31.12
C ASN A 80 0.62 8.50 31.88
N ASP A 81 0.05 8.63 33.07
CA ASP A 81 -0.16 7.51 34.00
C ASP A 81 -1.11 6.42 33.46
N GLU A 82 -1.94 6.75 32.46
CA GLU A 82 -2.94 5.84 31.91
C GLU A 82 -2.75 5.54 30.42
N THR A 83 -2.05 6.40 29.67
CA THR A 83 -1.98 6.33 28.21
C THR A 83 -0.62 6.73 27.64
N VAL A 84 -0.31 6.15 26.49
CA VAL A 84 0.88 6.45 25.69
C VAL A 84 0.43 6.95 24.32
N LYS A 85 0.82 8.19 23.98
CA LYS A 85 0.64 8.75 22.64
C LYS A 85 1.88 8.45 21.80
N TYR A 86 1.69 7.86 20.64
CA TYR A 86 2.78 7.48 19.76
C TYR A 86 2.42 7.60 18.29
N ARG A 87 3.44 7.56 17.44
CA ARG A 87 3.32 7.60 15.99
C ARG A 87 4.06 6.38 15.41
N PRO A 88 3.36 5.38 14.85
CA PRO A 88 4.01 4.24 14.24
C PRO A 88 4.70 4.67 12.94
N LYS A 89 5.86 4.07 12.69
CA LYS A 89 6.60 4.12 11.45
C LYS A 89 6.91 2.71 11.02
N THR A 90 6.68 2.44 9.74
CA THR A 90 7.01 1.16 9.13
C THR A 90 8.03 1.40 8.03
N TYR A 91 9.09 0.61 8.02
CA TYR A 91 10.13 0.65 7.01
C TYR A 91 10.17 -0.68 6.29
N TYR A 92 10.36 -0.65 4.97
CA TYR A 92 10.46 -1.84 4.14
C TYR A 92 11.87 -1.92 3.57
N TYR A 93 12.54 -3.05 3.77
CA TYR A 93 13.89 -3.30 3.26
C TYR A 93 13.87 -4.52 2.35
N PHE A 94 14.21 -4.34 1.09
CA PHE A 94 14.23 -5.45 0.14
C PHE A 94 15.24 -6.54 0.56
N ARG A 95 14.81 -7.79 0.49
CA ARG A 95 15.59 -8.98 0.84
C ARG A 95 15.88 -9.79 -0.41
N HIS A 96 16.93 -9.40 -1.11
CA HIS A 96 17.36 -10.08 -2.34
C HIS A 96 17.67 -11.57 -2.10
N ASP A 97 18.22 -11.92 -0.94
CA ASP A 97 18.54 -13.29 -0.54
C ASP A 97 17.31 -14.21 -0.37
N MET A 98 16.12 -13.63 -0.24
CA MET A 98 14.85 -14.33 -0.07
C MET A 98 13.90 -14.14 -1.25
N SER A 99 14.30 -13.36 -2.25
CA SER A 99 13.45 -12.96 -3.38
C SER A 99 13.75 -13.77 -4.63
N TYR A 100 12.74 -13.91 -5.49
CA TYR A 100 12.88 -14.56 -6.80
C TYR A 100 13.85 -13.80 -7.72
N GLY A 101 13.82 -12.47 -7.68
CA GLY A 101 14.68 -11.62 -8.49
C GLY A 101 15.00 -10.28 -7.83
N THR A 102 14.99 -9.18 -8.59
CA THR A 102 15.31 -7.84 -8.09
C THR A 102 14.08 -6.93 -8.16
N GLU A 103 14.11 -5.80 -7.45
CA GLU A 103 13.02 -4.83 -7.52
C GLU A 103 12.90 -4.15 -8.91
N ASP A 104 13.94 -4.29 -9.73
CA ASP A 104 13.99 -3.73 -11.09
C ASP A 104 13.39 -4.70 -12.14
N ASP A 105 12.92 -5.87 -11.72
CA ASP A 105 12.22 -6.82 -12.61
C ASP A 105 10.91 -6.21 -13.11
N ASN A 106 10.71 -6.27 -14.42
CA ASN A 106 9.55 -5.70 -15.09
C ASN A 106 8.37 -6.67 -15.09
N ILE A 107 7.19 -6.17 -14.71
CA ILE A 107 5.94 -6.91 -14.68
C ILE A 107 4.91 -6.19 -15.55
N THR A 108 4.24 -6.91 -16.43
CA THR A 108 3.09 -6.41 -17.19
C THR A 108 1.81 -6.71 -16.44
N MET A 109 1.06 -5.69 -16.05
CA MET A 109 -0.24 -5.85 -15.38
C MET A 109 -1.28 -4.82 -15.82
N LEU A 110 -2.50 -4.99 -15.35
CA LEU A 110 -3.60 -4.06 -15.61
C LEU A 110 -3.29 -2.69 -14.99
N ASN A 111 -3.40 -1.64 -15.78
CA ASN A 111 -3.24 -0.26 -15.35
C ASN A 111 -4.44 0.16 -14.51
N VAL A 112 -4.28 0.09 -13.18
CA VAL A 112 -5.35 0.38 -12.22
C VAL A 112 -5.87 1.83 -12.34
N PRO A 113 -5.01 2.87 -12.46
CA PRO A 113 -5.44 4.23 -12.78
C PRO A 113 -6.31 4.32 -14.04
N TYR A 114 -5.89 3.69 -15.15
CA TYR A 114 -6.65 3.67 -16.40
C TYR A 114 -8.09 3.17 -16.18
N VAL A 115 -8.23 2.01 -15.51
CA VAL A 115 -9.55 1.42 -15.20
C VAL A 115 -10.37 2.31 -14.27
N GLY A 116 -9.72 2.98 -13.33
CA GLY A 116 -10.34 3.96 -12.43
C GLY A 116 -10.99 5.12 -13.20
N ILE A 117 -10.26 5.74 -14.13
CA ILE A 117 -10.79 6.83 -14.96
C ILE A 117 -11.90 6.35 -15.88
N ALA A 118 -11.73 5.19 -16.53
CA ALA A 118 -12.78 4.61 -17.38
C ALA A 118 -14.08 4.40 -16.59
N ARG A 119 -14.00 3.93 -15.35
CA ARG A 119 -15.15 3.79 -14.46
C ARG A 119 -15.80 5.13 -14.12
N ILE A 120 -15.02 6.16 -13.79
CA ILE A 120 -15.54 7.50 -13.49
C ILE A 120 -16.23 8.09 -14.74
N ALA A 121 -15.58 8.02 -15.90
CA ALA A 121 -16.13 8.51 -17.17
C ALA A 121 -17.47 7.83 -17.50
N TRP A 122 -17.55 6.51 -17.32
CA TRP A 122 -18.79 5.75 -17.48
C TRP A 122 -19.89 6.21 -16.49
N GLN A 123 -19.54 6.48 -15.23
CA GLN A 123 -20.52 6.91 -14.22
C GLN A 123 -21.11 8.30 -14.51
N VAL A 124 -20.28 9.21 -15.04
CA VAL A 124 -20.67 10.58 -15.38
C VAL A 124 -21.56 10.63 -16.63
N SER A 125 -21.15 9.93 -17.70
CA SER A 125 -21.79 10.03 -19.02
C SER A 125 -22.85 8.95 -19.26
N LYS A 126 -22.56 7.71 -18.87
CA LYS A 126 -23.30 6.49 -19.24
C LYS A 126 -23.45 6.27 -20.75
N GLN A 127 -22.65 6.95 -21.58
CA GLN A 127 -22.63 6.76 -23.03
C GLN A 127 -21.40 5.94 -23.44
N PRO A 128 -21.54 4.90 -24.28
CA PRO A 128 -20.42 4.06 -24.72
C PRO A 128 -19.30 4.82 -25.42
N PHE A 129 -19.64 5.80 -26.26
CA PHE A 129 -18.65 6.56 -27.04
C PHE A 129 -17.63 7.34 -26.17
N VAL A 130 -17.98 7.64 -24.91
CA VAL A 130 -17.06 8.34 -24.00
C VAL A 130 -15.87 7.46 -23.63
N LEU A 131 -16.04 6.13 -23.58
CA LEU A 131 -14.94 5.21 -23.31
C LEU A 131 -13.98 5.13 -24.49
N GLU A 132 -14.49 5.15 -25.72
CA GLU A 132 -13.67 5.20 -26.95
C GLU A 132 -12.88 6.51 -27.02
N MET A 133 -13.54 7.65 -26.79
CA MET A 133 -12.87 8.96 -26.77
C MET A 133 -11.79 9.03 -25.68
N LEU A 134 -12.06 8.46 -24.50
CA LEU A 134 -11.10 8.40 -23.40
C LEU A 134 -9.89 7.55 -23.77
N ASP A 135 -10.11 6.38 -24.39
CA ASP A 135 -9.04 5.50 -24.83
C ASP A 135 -8.14 6.16 -25.88
N ASP A 136 -8.73 6.85 -26.86
CA ASP A 136 -7.98 7.62 -27.86
C ASP A 136 -7.11 8.69 -27.20
N MET A 137 -7.69 9.48 -26.28
CA MET A 137 -6.97 10.55 -25.56
C MET A 137 -5.83 10.03 -24.67
N LEU A 138 -5.99 8.84 -24.08
CA LEU A 138 -4.98 8.19 -23.26
C LEU A 138 -3.89 7.55 -24.12
N SER A 139 -4.28 6.86 -25.19
CA SER A 139 -3.37 6.24 -26.15
C SER A 139 -2.46 7.27 -26.83
N ASP A 140 -2.99 8.45 -27.18
CA ASP A 140 -2.21 9.58 -27.72
C ASP A 140 -1.12 10.08 -26.76
N LYS A 141 -1.32 9.89 -25.46
CA LYS A 141 -0.36 10.22 -24.39
C LYS A 141 0.56 9.04 -24.04
N GLY A 142 0.42 7.90 -24.71
CA GLY A 142 1.18 6.69 -24.45
C GLY A 142 0.64 5.85 -23.28
N GLU A 143 -0.55 6.17 -22.75
CA GLU A 143 -1.19 5.40 -21.69
C GLU A 143 -1.97 4.23 -22.29
N GLN A 144 -1.79 3.04 -21.73
CA GLN A 144 -2.43 1.80 -22.19
C GLN A 144 -3.15 1.07 -21.05
N LEU A 145 -4.12 0.22 -21.40
CA LEU A 145 -4.86 -0.60 -20.45
C LEU A 145 -3.95 -1.56 -19.67
N PHE A 146 -2.90 -2.07 -20.31
CA PHE A 146 -1.83 -2.82 -19.67
C PHE A 146 -0.55 -2.00 -19.72
N HIS A 147 0.19 -1.99 -18.62
CA HIS A 147 1.47 -1.31 -18.54
C HIS A 147 2.53 -2.21 -17.92
N THR A 148 3.78 -1.90 -18.23
CA THR A 148 4.94 -2.65 -17.75
C THR A 148 5.83 -1.71 -16.96
N HIS A 149 6.00 -2.00 -15.68
CA HIS A 149 6.88 -1.26 -14.78
C HIS A 149 7.65 -2.21 -13.87
N SER A 150 8.63 -1.66 -13.17
CA SER A 150 9.41 -2.43 -12.21
C SER A 150 8.57 -2.78 -10.99
N VAL A 151 8.96 -3.83 -10.27
CA VAL A 151 8.36 -4.17 -8.96
C VAL A 151 8.46 -3.00 -7.98
N ARG A 152 9.57 -2.25 -8.00
CA ARG A 152 9.76 -1.07 -7.17
C ARG A 152 8.70 0.00 -7.45
N ASP A 153 8.45 0.31 -8.72
CA ASP A 153 7.47 1.32 -9.13
C ASP A 153 6.05 0.90 -8.72
N PHE A 154 5.68 -0.37 -8.94
CA PHE A 154 4.37 -0.86 -8.54
C PHE A 154 4.13 -0.80 -7.03
N LEU A 155 5.16 -1.04 -6.23
CA LEU A 155 5.02 -1.08 -4.78
C LEU A 155 5.24 0.27 -4.15
N PHE A 156 6.40 0.90 -4.33
CA PHE A 156 6.88 2.00 -3.48
C PHE A 156 7.19 3.29 -4.24
N ASP A 157 7.87 3.23 -5.39
CA ASP A 157 8.33 4.45 -6.08
C ASP A 157 7.18 5.14 -6.83
N GLY A 158 6.14 4.39 -7.19
CA GLY A 158 4.96 4.90 -7.87
C GLY A 158 5.15 5.01 -9.38
N VAL A 159 4.03 4.94 -10.09
CA VAL A 159 3.92 5.21 -11.53
C VAL A 159 3.13 6.50 -11.71
N SER A 160 3.64 7.44 -12.51
CA SER A 160 2.97 8.71 -12.73
C SER A 160 1.56 8.54 -13.28
N ILE A 161 0.64 9.31 -12.70
CA ILE A 161 -0.77 9.37 -13.08
C ILE A 161 -1.21 10.75 -13.54
N GLU A 162 -0.27 11.65 -13.85
CA GLU A 162 -0.57 13.02 -14.30
C GLU A 162 -1.51 13.04 -15.50
N ASN A 163 -1.29 12.14 -16.46
CA ASN A 163 -2.12 12.03 -17.66
C ASN A 163 -3.59 11.69 -17.34
N PHE A 164 -3.82 10.82 -16.34
CA PHE A 164 -5.14 10.45 -15.84
C PHE A 164 -5.77 11.60 -15.03
N MET A 165 -4.99 12.25 -14.18
CA MET A 165 -5.43 13.36 -13.33
C MET A 165 -5.83 14.60 -14.14
N ALA A 166 -5.12 14.87 -15.24
CA ALA A 166 -5.46 15.92 -16.18
C ALA A 166 -6.86 15.73 -16.79
N LEU A 167 -7.30 14.48 -16.98
CA LEU A 167 -8.63 14.17 -17.53
C LEU A 167 -9.75 14.37 -16.51
N LEU A 168 -9.45 14.35 -15.21
CA LEU A 168 -10.43 14.65 -14.15
C LEU A 168 -10.59 16.16 -13.90
N SER A 169 -9.66 16.99 -14.39
CA SER A 169 -9.63 18.44 -14.16
C SER A 169 -10.41 19.26 -15.21
N PHE A 170 -11.44 18.68 -15.83
CA PHE A 170 -12.22 19.36 -16.86
C PHE A 170 -13.19 20.40 -16.27
N PRO A 171 -13.54 21.48 -17.00
CA PRO A 171 -14.52 22.47 -16.53
C PRO A 171 -15.85 21.81 -16.16
N GLY A 172 -16.29 22.01 -14.90
CA GLY A 172 -17.52 21.41 -14.38
C GLY A 172 -17.35 20.05 -13.68
N ALA A 173 -16.13 19.52 -13.55
CA ALA A 173 -15.84 18.30 -12.79
C ALA A 173 -16.38 18.35 -11.34
N ASP A 174 -16.33 19.52 -10.69
CA ASP A 174 -16.83 19.74 -9.33
C ASP A 174 -18.33 19.41 -9.16
N ALA A 175 -19.12 19.49 -10.23
CA ALA A 175 -20.55 19.16 -10.20
C ALA A 175 -20.82 17.66 -10.03
N TYR A 176 -19.82 16.81 -10.26
CA TYR A 176 -19.96 15.35 -10.27
C TYR A 176 -19.50 14.65 -8.98
N ASP A 177 -19.16 15.41 -7.92
CA ASP A 177 -18.67 14.89 -6.61
C ASP A 177 -17.59 13.79 -6.77
N ILE A 178 -16.65 13.99 -7.70
CA ILE A 178 -15.56 13.05 -7.97
C ILE A 178 -14.56 13.11 -6.80
N LYS A 179 -14.60 12.11 -5.93
CA LYS A 179 -13.71 12.03 -4.76
C LYS A 179 -12.42 11.33 -5.13
N ILE A 180 -11.39 12.10 -5.43
CA ILE A 180 -10.04 11.59 -5.63
C ILE A 180 -9.41 11.29 -4.26
N PRO A 181 -8.97 10.05 -3.99
CA PRO A 181 -8.24 9.73 -2.78
C PRO A 181 -7.01 10.62 -2.62
N LYS A 182 -6.75 11.12 -1.41
CA LYS A 182 -5.61 12.01 -1.12
C LYS A 182 -4.27 11.46 -1.64
N ARG A 183 -4.04 10.16 -1.49
CA ARG A 183 -2.84 9.44 -1.96
C ARG A 183 -2.58 9.51 -3.47
N LEU A 184 -3.55 9.94 -4.27
CA LEU A 184 -3.40 10.09 -5.73
C LEU A 184 -3.24 11.55 -6.14
N GLN A 185 -3.27 12.48 -5.18
CA GLN A 185 -3.10 13.91 -5.45
C GLN A 185 -1.63 14.28 -5.67
N ASP A 186 -0.71 13.45 -5.17
CA ASP A 186 0.73 13.66 -5.31
C ASP A 186 1.26 13.32 -6.71
N GLY A 187 0.41 12.76 -7.58
CA GLY A 187 0.68 12.59 -9.00
C GLY A 187 1.21 11.22 -9.40
N ASP A 188 1.42 10.32 -8.42
CA ASP A 188 1.90 8.96 -8.65
C ASP A 188 0.92 7.91 -8.10
N PHE A 189 1.08 6.67 -8.55
CA PHE A 189 0.34 5.50 -8.07
C PHE A 189 1.29 4.34 -7.82
N GLY A 190 1.39 3.92 -6.55
CA GLY A 190 1.92 2.63 -6.14
C GLY A 190 1.03 1.99 -5.08
N PHE A 191 1.07 0.66 -4.95
CA PHE A 191 0.24 -0.06 -3.98
C PHE A 191 0.59 0.28 -2.51
N LEU A 192 1.85 0.56 -2.26
CA LEU A 192 2.45 0.96 -0.99
C LEU A 192 3.20 2.29 -1.12
N ASP A 193 2.81 3.09 -2.11
CA ASP A 193 3.29 4.46 -2.27
C ASP A 193 3.03 5.25 -0.98
N ASP A 194 4.00 6.08 -0.61
CA ASP A 194 4.05 6.80 0.66
C ASP A 194 3.86 5.93 1.92
N LYS A 195 4.14 4.63 1.87
CA LYS A 195 4.13 3.76 3.07
C LYS A 195 5.50 3.50 3.68
N ASN A 196 6.58 3.80 2.96
CA ASN A 196 7.92 3.52 3.45
C ASN A 196 8.45 4.66 4.34
N GLY A 197 8.65 4.38 5.62
CA GLY A 197 9.20 5.33 6.61
C GLY A 197 8.26 6.48 6.98
N THR A 198 7.05 6.50 6.42
CA THR A 198 6.00 7.44 6.74
C THR A 198 5.26 7.02 8.00
N ALA A 199 4.51 7.96 8.54
CA ALA A 199 3.71 7.76 9.72
C ALA A 199 2.31 8.27 9.45
N ASP A 200 1.39 7.34 9.28
CA ASP A 200 0.04 7.67 8.84
C ASP A 200 -0.69 8.54 9.88
N GLU A 201 -0.64 8.17 11.18
CA GLU A 201 -1.49 8.79 12.21
C GLU A 201 -0.87 8.78 13.63
N VAL A 202 -1.43 9.58 14.53
CA VAL A 202 -1.10 9.54 15.97
C VAL A 202 -2.07 8.60 16.67
N TRP A 203 -1.51 7.64 17.40
CA TRP A 203 -2.25 6.63 18.14
C TRP A 203 -2.12 6.87 19.63
N VAL A 204 -3.14 6.42 20.37
CA VAL A 204 -3.16 6.40 21.84
C VAL A 204 -3.46 4.97 22.26
N VAL A 205 -2.63 4.43 23.15
CA VAL A 205 -2.84 3.13 23.81
C VAL A 205 -2.93 3.34 25.31
#